data_AF-A0A2H5VKL5-F1
#
_entry.id   AF-A0A2H5VKL5-F1
#
_cell.length_a   1.000
_cell.length_b   1.000
_cell.length_c   1.000
_cell.angle_alpha   90.00
_cell.angle_beta   90.00
_cell.angle_gamma   90.00
#
_symmetry.space_group_name_H-M   'P 1'
#
loop_
_entity.id
_entity.type
_entity.pdbx_description
1 polymer ?
#
loop_
_entity_poly.entity_id
_entity_poly.type
_entity_poly.pdbx_seq_one_letter_code
_entity_poly.pdbx_strand_id
1 'polypeptide(L)'
;MSARGVGDMGLAFGLLMLLSPGMWPMTPPSRVAESAPILYGYEIVRVYPHDPEAFTQGLVYEGGYLYESTGLHGRSSLRKVELETGRVVKMHRLPPEFFGEGLTLWRDRLIQLTWHERTGFVYEKETFRLLRTFTYATEGWGLTHDDRHLIRSDGTATLYFLDPETFHEVRRLEVRDRGRPVRFLNELEYVRGEIYANVWQTECLARISPRTGRVLGWIDLTGLLSPEDRARPVDVLNGIAYDAERDRLFVTGKLWPKLFEIRLKKKAGSSRDGGIRCLGEEMSHAANRLSDRERDGDHLRARF
;
A
#
# COMPACT_ATOMS: atom_id res chain seq x y z
N MET A 1 -31.60 55.58 -72.14
CA MET A 1 -31.84 55.56 -70.69
C MET A 1 -30.46 55.41 -70.02
N SER A 2 -29.56 56.42 -69.91
CA SER A 2 -29.62 57.73 -69.24
C SER A 2 -30.27 57.62 -67.85
N ALA A 3 -29.65 57.95 -66.71
CA ALA A 3 -28.40 58.63 -66.41
C ALA A 3 -28.20 58.65 -64.88
N ARG A 4 -26.94 58.86 -64.45
CA ARG A 4 -26.51 59.57 -63.20
C ARG A 4 -26.92 58.89 -61.87
N GLY A 5 -26.22 59.09 -60.75
CA GLY A 5 -25.15 60.00 -60.39
C GLY A 5 -24.96 59.95 -58.87
N VAL A 6 -23.81 60.44 -58.48
CA VAL A 6 -23.23 60.69 -57.15
C VAL A 6 -24.23 61.23 -56.09
N GLY A 7 -24.03 60.82 -54.84
CA GLY A 7 -24.48 61.51 -53.62
C GLY A 7 -24.81 60.51 -52.50
N ASP A 8 -24.55 60.75 -51.22
CA ASP A 8 -23.84 61.81 -50.53
C ASP A 8 -23.53 61.28 -49.12
N MET A 9 -22.45 61.76 -48.51
CA MET A 9 -21.99 61.40 -47.18
C MET A 9 -23.00 61.84 -46.10
N GLY A 10 -23.52 60.89 -45.32
CA GLY A 10 -24.25 61.15 -44.08
C GLY A 10 -23.57 60.43 -42.91
N LEU A 11 -22.75 61.15 -42.15
CA LEU A 11 -22.22 60.68 -40.87
C LEU A 11 -23.38 60.52 -39.86
N ALA A 12 -23.71 59.28 -39.51
CA ALA A 12 -24.53 58.98 -38.35
C ALA A 12 -23.62 58.64 -37.16
N PHE A 13 -23.58 59.53 -36.16
CA PHE A 13 -23.00 59.25 -34.86
C PHE A 13 -23.84 58.19 -34.14
N GLY A 14 -23.44 56.92 -34.28
CA GLY A 14 -23.98 55.82 -33.49
C GLY A 14 -23.32 55.78 -32.12
N LEU A 15 -24.08 56.10 -31.07
CA LEU A 15 -23.69 55.96 -29.67
C LEU A 15 -23.45 54.48 -29.35
N LEU A 16 -22.18 54.06 -29.29
CA LEU A 16 -21.80 52.71 -28.89
C LEU A 16 -21.99 52.56 -27.37
N MET A 17 -23.15 52.05 -26.94
CA MET A 17 -23.30 51.60 -25.55
C MET A 17 -22.43 50.37 -25.32
N LEU A 18 -21.33 50.57 -24.58
CA LEU A 18 -20.52 49.51 -24.01
C LEU A 18 -21.38 48.71 -23.02
N LEU A 19 -21.95 47.60 -23.47
CA LEU A 19 -22.49 46.58 -22.59
C LEU A 19 -21.31 45.96 -21.82
N SER A 20 -21.12 46.41 -20.59
CA SER A 20 -20.21 45.75 -19.64
C SER A 20 -20.59 44.27 -19.57
N PRO A 21 -19.66 43.32 -19.82
CA PRO A 21 -19.96 41.91 -19.64
C PRO A 21 -20.34 41.70 -18.18
N GLY A 22 -21.60 41.30 -17.96
CA GLY A 22 -22.12 41.00 -16.64
C GLY A 22 -21.23 39.96 -15.99
N MET A 23 -20.58 40.33 -14.88
CA MET A 23 -19.85 39.40 -14.03
C MET A 23 -20.89 38.45 -13.44
N TRP A 24 -21.09 37.30 -14.08
CA TRP A 24 -21.79 36.20 -13.45
C TRP A 24 -20.97 35.75 -12.24
N PRO A 25 -21.54 35.72 -11.03
CA PRO A 25 -20.84 35.20 -9.88
C PRO A 25 -20.52 33.74 -10.15
N MET A 26 -19.25 33.45 -10.42
CA MET A 26 -18.73 32.08 -10.42
C MET A 26 -18.90 31.56 -9.01
N THR A 27 -19.95 30.77 -8.80
CA THR A 27 -20.11 30.00 -7.57
C THR A 27 -18.93 29.03 -7.53
N PRO A 28 -18.04 29.12 -6.52
CA PRO A 28 -16.96 28.16 -6.39
C PRO A 28 -17.58 26.76 -6.27
N PRO A 29 -17.01 25.73 -6.93
CA PRO A 29 -17.53 24.38 -6.80
C PRO A 29 -17.62 24.03 -5.32
N SER A 30 -18.82 23.66 -4.88
CA SER A 30 -19.06 23.24 -3.51
C SER A 30 -18.11 22.11 -3.17
N ARG A 31 -17.22 22.32 -2.18
CA ARG A 31 -16.41 21.24 -1.60
C ARG A 31 -17.40 20.24 -1.00
N VAL A 32 -17.64 19.14 -1.71
CA VAL A 32 -18.38 18.01 -1.16
C VAL A 32 -17.61 17.58 0.08
N ALA A 33 -18.22 17.75 1.26
CA ALA A 33 -17.61 17.36 2.51
C ALA A 33 -17.30 15.86 2.43
N GLU A 34 -16.02 15.54 2.47
CA GLU A 34 -15.54 14.19 2.30
C GLU A 34 -16.01 13.33 3.49
N SER A 35 -16.74 12.24 3.21
CA SER A 35 -17.20 11.32 4.26
C SER A 35 -16.00 10.81 5.05
N ALA A 36 -16.05 10.91 6.37
CA ALA A 36 -14.98 10.43 7.24
C ALA A 36 -14.71 8.92 7.01
N PRO A 37 -13.44 8.48 6.99
CA PRO A 37 -13.11 7.06 6.94
C PRO A 37 -13.79 6.28 8.05
N ILE A 38 -14.21 5.06 7.74
CA ILE A 38 -14.81 4.15 8.70
C ILE A 38 -13.70 3.48 9.51
N LEU A 39 -13.86 3.41 10.84
CA LEU A 39 -12.94 2.67 11.70
C LEU A 39 -13.41 1.22 11.90
N TYR A 40 -12.46 0.30 11.76
CA TYR A 40 -12.62 -1.11 12.02
C TYR A 40 -11.69 -1.55 13.14
N GLY A 41 -12.18 -2.42 14.01
CA GLY A 41 -11.35 -3.35 14.77
C GLY A 41 -11.41 -4.73 14.11
N TYR A 42 -11.08 -5.74 14.88
CA TYR A 42 -11.03 -7.12 14.41
C TYR A 42 -11.64 -8.09 15.43
N GLU A 43 -12.01 -9.26 14.91
CA GLU A 43 -12.28 -10.48 15.66
C GLU A 43 -11.27 -11.53 15.15
N ILE A 44 -10.56 -12.21 16.04
CA ILE A 44 -9.68 -13.32 15.68
C ILE A 44 -10.55 -14.54 15.37
N VAL A 45 -10.49 -15.03 14.15
CA VAL A 45 -11.19 -16.25 13.71
C VAL A 45 -10.33 -17.47 14.00
N ARG A 46 -9.04 -17.39 13.68
CA ARG A 46 -8.06 -18.45 13.93
C ARG A 46 -6.66 -17.88 14.12
N VAL A 47 -5.83 -18.61 14.86
CA VAL A 47 -4.40 -18.33 15.03
C VAL A 47 -3.62 -19.52 14.48
N TYR A 48 -2.61 -19.24 13.68
CA TYR A 48 -1.71 -20.22 13.05
C TYR A 48 -0.27 -19.97 13.53
N PRO A 49 0.59 -21.00 13.59
CA PRO A 49 2.02 -20.80 13.84
C PRO A 49 2.67 -19.98 12.74
N HIS A 50 3.60 -19.12 13.10
CA HIS A 50 4.46 -18.39 12.16
C HIS A 50 5.91 -18.48 12.63
N ASP A 51 6.85 -18.48 11.68
CA ASP A 51 8.28 -18.59 11.97
C ASP A 51 8.78 -17.32 12.70
N PRO A 52 9.20 -17.40 13.97
CA PRO A 52 9.67 -16.24 14.71
C PRO A 52 11.03 -15.71 14.22
N GLU A 53 11.68 -16.38 13.26
CA GLU A 53 12.89 -15.89 12.58
C GLU A 53 12.59 -15.18 11.25
N ALA A 54 11.34 -15.18 10.79
CA ALA A 54 10.93 -14.57 9.52
C ALA A 54 10.75 -13.06 9.66
N PHE A 55 11.63 -12.28 9.03
CA PHE A 55 11.44 -10.84 8.92
C PHE A 55 10.50 -10.52 7.76
N THR A 56 9.19 -10.77 7.93
CA THR A 56 8.16 -10.72 6.88
C THR A 56 8.10 -9.36 6.18
N GLN A 57 8.16 -9.38 4.84
CA GLN A 57 8.10 -8.19 3.99
C GLN A 57 7.08 -8.28 2.83
N GLY A 58 6.61 -9.48 2.49
CA GLY A 58 5.51 -9.67 1.57
C GLY A 58 4.84 -11.02 1.82
N LEU A 59 3.51 -11.07 1.75
CA LEU A 59 2.74 -12.27 2.08
C LEU A 59 1.63 -12.47 1.06
N VAL A 60 1.46 -13.71 0.59
CA VAL A 60 0.40 -14.08 -0.36
C VAL A 60 -0.22 -15.39 0.10
N TYR A 61 -1.54 -15.51 -0.02
CA TYR A 61 -2.24 -16.78 0.20
C TYR A 61 -2.62 -17.42 -1.15
N GLU A 62 -2.37 -18.72 -1.31
CA GLU A 62 -2.91 -19.50 -2.41
C GLU A 62 -3.02 -20.99 -2.04
N GLY A 63 -4.20 -21.59 -2.22
CA GLY A 63 -4.36 -23.05 -2.22
C GLY A 63 -3.93 -23.76 -0.92
N GLY A 64 -4.12 -23.13 0.24
CA GLY A 64 -3.71 -23.67 1.54
C GLY A 64 -2.26 -23.39 1.93
N TYR A 65 -1.52 -22.68 1.09
CA TYR A 65 -0.15 -22.23 1.36
C TYR A 65 -0.09 -20.72 1.47
N LEU A 66 0.91 -20.26 2.21
CA LEU A 66 1.41 -18.91 2.13
C LEU A 66 2.67 -18.90 1.26
N TYR A 67 2.80 -17.88 0.42
CA TYR A 67 4.06 -17.50 -0.18
C TYR A 67 4.56 -16.26 0.53
N GLU A 68 5.79 -16.31 1.03
CA GLU A 68 6.32 -15.27 1.91
C GLU A 68 7.69 -14.80 1.43
N SER A 69 7.86 -13.48 1.38
CA SER A 69 9.15 -12.83 1.26
C SER A 69 9.64 -12.38 2.62
N THR A 70 10.88 -12.72 2.95
CA THR A 70 11.55 -12.26 4.16
C THR A 70 12.74 -11.36 3.83
N GLY A 71 12.96 -10.35 4.66
CA GLY A 71 14.08 -9.43 4.56
C GLY A 71 15.33 -9.86 5.34
N LEU A 72 16.21 -8.87 5.58
CA LEU A 72 17.56 -8.94 6.16
C LEU A 72 18.63 -9.43 5.17
N HIS A 73 19.68 -8.63 4.97
CA HIS A 73 20.81 -9.01 4.11
C HIS A 73 21.44 -10.33 4.58
N GLY A 74 21.78 -11.21 3.65
CA GLY A 74 22.29 -12.56 3.93
C GLY A 74 21.24 -13.56 4.46
N ARG A 75 20.02 -13.12 4.80
CA ARG A 75 18.92 -13.97 5.31
C ARG A 75 17.63 -13.87 4.49
N SER A 76 17.58 -12.97 3.52
CA SER A 76 16.41 -12.74 2.68
C SER A 76 16.05 -13.99 1.87
N SER A 77 14.76 -14.28 1.78
CA SER A 77 14.29 -15.50 1.12
C SER A 77 12.88 -15.36 0.56
N LEU A 78 12.59 -16.19 -0.44
CA LEU A 78 11.24 -16.52 -0.90
C LEU A 78 10.86 -17.90 -0.36
N ARG A 79 9.69 -18.02 0.26
CA ARG A 79 9.24 -19.22 0.97
C ARG A 79 7.87 -19.67 0.47
N LYS A 80 7.62 -20.98 0.47
CA LYS A 80 6.28 -21.58 0.46
C LYS A 80 6.06 -22.21 1.83
N VAL A 81 4.99 -21.85 2.50
CA VAL A 81 4.70 -22.20 3.89
C VAL A 81 3.32 -22.84 3.98
N GLU A 82 3.22 -23.96 4.67
CA GLU A 82 1.93 -24.60 4.94
C GLU A 82 1.16 -23.79 5.99
N LEU A 83 -0.05 -23.32 5.65
CA LEU A 83 -0.83 -22.41 6.50
C LEU A 83 -1.08 -23.00 7.90
N GLU A 84 -1.52 -24.26 7.97
CA GLU A 84 -1.96 -24.89 9.23
C GLU A 84 -0.81 -25.11 10.23
N THR A 85 0.42 -25.29 9.73
CA THR A 85 1.57 -25.69 10.57
C THR A 85 2.65 -24.62 10.69
N GLY A 86 2.64 -23.60 9.81
CA GLY A 86 3.74 -22.64 9.67
C GLY A 86 5.03 -23.24 9.12
N ARG A 87 5.01 -24.50 8.67
CA ARG A 87 6.20 -25.19 8.18
C ARG A 87 6.57 -24.71 6.79
N VAL A 88 7.82 -24.27 6.63
CA VAL A 88 8.40 -23.95 5.32
C VAL A 88 8.58 -25.25 4.52
N VAL A 89 7.84 -25.40 3.43
CA VAL A 89 7.90 -26.57 2.54
C VAL A 89 8.84 -26.36 1.35
N LYS A 90 9.16 -25.10 1.05
CA LYS A 90 10.11 -24.71 0.02
C LYS A 90 10.72 -23.35 0.33
N MET A 91 12.00 -23.19 0.02
CA MET A 91 12.73 -21.94 0.24
C MET A 91 13.70 -21.69 -0.92
N HIS A 92 13.77 -20.45 -1.36
CA HIS A 92 14.83 -19.91 -2.21
C HIS A 92 15.49 -18.76 -1.45
N ARG A 93 16.81 -18.83 -1.22
CA ARG A 93 17.56 -17.75 -0.57
C ARG A 93 18.03 -16.77 -1.63
N LEU A 94 17.83 -15.48 -1.36
CA LEU A 94 18.34 -14.42 -2.22
C LEU A 94 19.87 -14.31 -2.04
N PRO A 95 20.59 -13.80 -3.06
CA PRO A 95 21.99 -13.42 -2.88
C PRO A 95 22.14 -12.43 -1.70
N PRO A 96 23.23 -12.54 -0.92
CA PRO A 96 23.36 -11.86 0.37
C PRO A 96 23.33 -10.32 0.29
N GLU A 97 23.64 -9.74 -0.86
CA GLU A 97 23.58 -8.32 -1.14
C GLU A 97 22.15 -7.77 -1.21
N PHE A 98 21.13 -8.60 -1.43
CA PHE A 98 19.75 -8.15 -1.54
C PHE A 98 19.00 -8.26 -0.22
N PHE A 99 18.27 -7.20 0.11
CA PHE A 99 17.25 -7.20 1.14
C PHE A 99 15.87 -7.43 0.47
N GLY A 100 15.25 -8.60 0.69
CA GLY A 100 13.95 -8.94 0.11
C GLY A 100 12.81 -8.12 0.72
N GLU A 101 11.89 -7.66 -0.12
CA GLU A 101 10.75 -6.82 0.25
C GLU A 101 9.42 -7.42 -0.24
N GLY A 102 8.48 -6.64 -0.76
CA GLY A 102 7.13 -7.07 -1.13
C GLY A 102 7.10 -8.20 -2.15
N LEU A 103 6.04 -9.01 -2.08
CA LEU A 103 5.83 -10.20 -2.88
C LEU A 103 4.39 -10.22 -3.37
N THR A 104 4.18 -10.56 -4.64
CA THR A 104 2.84 -10.86 -5.14
C THR A 104 2.85 -12.05 -6.10
N LEU A 105 1.68 -12.65 -6.32
CA LEU A 105 1.49 -13.75 -7.25
C LEU A 105 0.72 -13.26 -8.48
N TRP A 106 1.41 -13.06 -9.60
CA TRP A 106 0.77 -12.74 -10.86
C TRP A 106 0.63 -13.98 -11.73
N ARG A 107 -0.58 -14.54 -11.81
CA ARG A 107 -0.87 -15.81 -12.49
C ARG A 107 -0.07 -16.96 -11.87
N ASP A 108 0.92 -17.48 -12.58
CA ASP A 108 1.81 -18.57 -12.19
C ASP A 108 3.23 -18.08 -11.83
N ARG A 109 3.41 -16.76 -11.69
CA ARG A 109 4.70 -16.11 -11.43
C ARG A 109 4.68 -15.37 -10.09
N LEU A 110 5.65 -15.68 -9.24
CA LEU A 110 5.91 -14.91 -8.02
C LEU A 110 6.83 -13.74 -8.37
N ILE A 111 6.47 -12.54 -7.93
CA ILE A 111 7.20 -11.32 -8.22
C ILE A 111 7.61 -10.71 -6.89
N GLN A 112 8.92 -10.58 -6.67
CA GLN A 112 9.50 -10.14 -5.42
C GLN A 112 10.34 -8.87 -5.64
N LEU A 113 10.15 -7.88 -4.78
CA LEU A 113 10.96 -6.66 -4.76
C LEU A 113 12.16 -6.80 -3.83
N THR A 114 13.09 -5.86 -3.95
CA THR A 114 14.10 -5.58 -2.94
C THR A 114 14.02 -4.13 -2.47
N TRP A 115 14.69 -3.82 -1.36
CA TRP A 115 14.57 -2.52 -0.71
C TRP A 115 15.26 -1.39 -1.50
N HIS A 116 16.57 -1.23 -1.31
CA HIS A 116 17.35 -0.13 -1.90
C HIS A 116 18.03 -0.50 -3.21
N GLU A 117 18.12 -1.79 -3.54
CA GLU A 117 18.87 -2.30 -4.70
C GLU A 117 18.11 -2.13 -6.01
N ARG A 118 16.85 -1.65 -5.94
CA ARG A 118 16.05 -1.25 -7.12
C ARG A 118 15.90 -2.37 -8.15
N THR A 119 15.89 -3.61 -7.67
CA THR A 119 15.88 -4.83 -8.46
C THR A 119 14.70 -5.68 -8.05
N GLY A 120 13.91 -6.12 -9.02
CA GLY A 120 12.83 -7.07 -8.81
C GLY A 120 13.14 -8.39 -9.48
N PHE A 121 12.63 -9.48 -8.89
CA PHE A 121 12.80 -10.84 -9.36
C PHE A 121 11.45 -11.45 -9.72
N VAL A 122 11.43 -12.21 -10.82
CA VAL A 122 10.27 -12.97 -11.27
C VAL A 122 10.63 -14.45 -11.22
N TYR A 123 9.87 -15.23 -10.46
CA TYR A 123 10.09 -16.65 -10.27
C TYR A 123 8.92 -17.47 -10.81
N GLU A 124 9.21 -18.65 -11.34
CA GLU A 124 8.21 -19.69 -11.55
C GLU A 124 7.69 -20.20 -10.21
N LYS A 125 6.37 -20.12 -9.97
CA LYS A 125 5.77 -20.42 -8.65
C LYS A 125 6.10 -21.82 -8.13
N GLU A 126 6.03 -22.84 -8.98
CA GLU A 126 6.20 -24.22 -8.56
C GLU A 126 7.65 -24.57 -8.22
N THR A 127 8.61 -24.02 -8.97
CA THR A 127 10.02 -24.39 -8.86
C THR A 127 10.86 -23.39 -8.07
N PHE A 128 10.39 -22.14 -7.92
CA PHE A 128 11.17 -20.97 -7.52
C PHE A 128 12.37 -20.68 -8.44
N ARG A 129 12.33 -21.18 -9.67
CA ARG A 129 13.35 -20.87 -10.68
C ARG A 129 13.20 -19.41 -11.09
N LEU A 130 14.30 -18.66 -10.99
CA LEU A 130 14.36 -17.29 -11.49
C LEU A 130 14.13 -17.30 -13.00
N LEU A 131 13.13 -16.54 -13.45
CA LEU A 131 12.78 -16.38 -14.84
C LEU A 131 13.37 -15.09 -15.43
N ARG A 132 13.31 -14.00 -14.66
CA ARG A 132 13.72 -12.67 -15.10
C ARG A 132 13.99 -11.75 -13.91
N THR A 133 14.86 -10.77 -14.13
CA THR A 133 14.99 -9.58 -13.29
C THR A 133 14.46 -8.33 -13.99
N PHE A 134 14.06 -7.33 -13.20
CA PHE A 134 13.66 -6.01 -13.69
C PHE A 134 14.14 -4.94 -12.71
N THR A 135 14.11 -3.67 -13.13
CA THR A 135 14.53 -2.54 -12.30
C THR A 135 13.42 -1.52 -12.13
N TYR A 136 13.53 -0.68 -11.11
CA TYR A 136 12.57 0.39 -10.82
C TYR A 136 13.25 1.61 -10.19
N ALA A 137 12.61 2.78 -10.27
CA ALA A 137 13.28 4.05 -10.00
C ALA A 137 13.46 4.41 -8.51
N THR A 138 12.56 3.94 -7.64
CA THR A 138 12.51 4.27 -6.21
C THR A 138 12.81 3.04 -5.34
N GLU A 139 12.69 3.12 -4.02
CA GLU A 139 12.69 1.92 -3.19
C GLU A 139 11.53 0.96 -3.54
N GLY A 140 11.65 -0.30 -3.15
CA GLY A 140 10.57 -1.27 -3.18
C GLY A 140 10.18 -1.66 -1.76
N TRP A 141 8.91 -1.50 -1.40
CA TRP A 141 8.36 -1.90 -0.09
C TRP A 141 7.31 -2.98 -0.34
N GLY A 142 6.01 -2.69 -0.31
CA GLY A 142 4.96 -3.66 -0.62
C GLY A 142 4.69 -3.84 -2.12
N LEU A 143 4.12 -5.00 -2.47
CA LEU A 143 3.68 -5.34 -3.82
C LEU A 143 2.39 -6.17 -3.75
N THR A 144 1.35 -5.75 -4.45
CA THR A 144 0.14 -6.54 -4.70
C THR A 144 -0.30 -6.35 -6.15
N HIS A 145 -1.49 -6.77 -6.55
CA HIS A 145 -2.00 -6.51 -7.89
C HIS A 145 -3.53 -6.38 -7.92
N ASP A 146 -4.05 -5.60 -8.87
CA ASP A 146 -5.45 -5.73 -9.29
C ASP A 146 -5.55 -6.71 -10.47
N ASP A 147 -6.65 -6.74 -11.21
CA ASP A 147 -6.79 -7.66 -12.36
C ASP A 147 -5.91 -7.28 -13.57
N ARG A 148 -5.25 -6.11 -13.55
CA ARG A 148 -4.59 -5.50 -14.71
C ARG A 148 -3.15 -5.05 -14.45
N HIS A 149 -2.83 -4.63 -13.24
CA HIS A 149 -1.57 -3.99 -12.89
C HIS A 149 -1.01 -4.58 -11.61
N LEU A 150 0.32 -4.63 -11.53
CA LEU A 150 1.00 -4.71 -10.25
C LEU A 150 0.90 -3.35 -9.54
N ILE A 151 0.83 -3.36 -8.21
CA ILE A 151 0.69 -2.16 -7.39
C ILE A 151 1.78 -2.19 -6.33
N ARG A 152 2.67 -1.21 -6.36
CA ARG A 152 3.86 -1.12 -5.50
C ARG A 152 3.80 0.08 -4.58
N SER A 153 4.26 -0.08 -3.34
CA SER A 153 4.58 1.01 -2.41
C SER A 153 6.11 1.15 -2.25
N ASP A 154 6.54 2.29 -1.74
CA ASP A 154 7.96 2.61 -1.50
C ASP A 154 8.17 3.36 -0.17
N GLY A 155 7.24 3.25 0.78
CA GLY A 155 7.27 3.99 2.03
C GLY A 155 6.83 5.46 1.92
N THR A 156 6.65 6.00 0.71
CA THR A 156 6.04 7.33 0.53
C THR A 156 4.51 7.25 0.63
N ALA A 157 3.81 8.35 0.28
CA ALA A 157 2.36 8.35 0.12
C ALA A 157 1.91 7.96 -1.29
N THR A 158 2.82 7.52 -2.17
CA THR A 158 2.50 7.20 -3.57
C THR A 158 2.46 5.69 -3.76
N LEU A 159 1.40 5.22 -4.42
CA LEU A 159 1.33 3.88 -4.99
C LEU A 159 1.60 3.95 -6.49
N TYR A 160 2.38 2.99 -6.97
CA TYR A 160 2.84 2.91 -8.36
C TYR A 160 2.21 1.69 -9.02
N PHE A 161 1.48 1.92 -10.11
CA PHE A 161 0.87 0.87 -10.91
C PHE A 161 1.82 0.54 -12.04
N LEU A 162 2.18 -0.74 -12.15
CA LEU A 162 3.13 -1.23 -13.14
C LEU A 162 2.42 -2.15 -14.12
N ASP A 163 2.81 -2.06 -15.39
CA ASP A 163 2.46 -3.06 -16.38
C ASP A 163 3.14 -4.40 -16.02
N PRO A 164 2.41 -5.51 -15.91
CA PRO A 164 2.93 -6.76 -15.36
C PRO A 164 3.90 -7.51 -16.28
N GLU A 165 4.00 -7.15 -17.56
CA GLU A 165 4.90 -7.81 -18.51
C GLU A 165 6.20 -7.00 -18.73
N THR A 166 6.09 -5.67 -18.74
CA THR A 166 7.21 -4.75 -18.94
C THR A 166 7.81 -4.24 -17.63
N PHE A 167 7.04 -4.26 -16.54
CA PHE A 167 7.35 -3.66 -15.24
C PHE A 167 7.47 -2.14 -15.25
N HIS A 168 7.09 -1.50 -16.36
CA HIS A 168 7.10 -0.05 -16.47
C HIS A 168 5.92 0.54 -15.72
N GLU A 169 6.17 1.66 -15.05
CA GLU A 169 5.13 2.41 -14.38
C GLU A 169 4.16 3.00 -15.42
N VAL A 170 2.86 2.73 -15.24
CA VAL A 170 1.80 3.24 -16.12
C VAL A 170 0.91 4.26 -15.42
N ARG A 171 0.93 4.30 -14.08
CA ARG A 171 0.12 5.22 -13.28
C ARG A 171 0.68 5.39 -11.87
N ARG A 172 0.49 6.60 -11.31
CA ARG A 172 0.69 6.89 -9.88
C ARG A 172 -0.64 7.21 -9.21
N LEU A 173 -0.70 6.93 -7.91
CA LEU A 173 -1.83 7.24 -7.06
C LEU A 173 -1.32 7.72 -5.70
N GLU A 174 -1.54 9.00 -5.38
CA GLU A 174 -1.21 9.51 -4.05
C GLU A 174 -2.32 9.17 -3.06
N VAL A 175 -1.95 8.56 -1.94
CA VAL A 175 -2.86 8.12 -0.89
C VAL A 175 -3.10 9.25 0.09
N ARG A 176 -4.37 9.55 0.35
CA ARG A 176 -4.79 10.65 1.21
C ARG A 176 -5.90 10.25 2.16
N ASP A 177 -5.81 10.72 3.40
CA ASP A 177 -6.91 10.73 4.37
C ASP A 177 -7.33 12.18 4.66
N ARG A 178 -8.59 12.53 4.34
CA ARG A 178 -9.13 13.90 4.44
C ARG A 178 -8.19 14.95 3.85
N GLY A 179 -7.65 14.66 2.67
CA GLY A 179 -6.71 15.52 1.94
C GLY A 179 -5.26 15.49 2.43
N ARG A 180 -4.93 14.83 3.55
CA ARG A 180 -3.54 14.71 4.04
C ARG A 180 -2.87 13.46 3.48
N PRO A 181 -1.64 13.56 2.93
CA PRO A 181 -0.91 12.38 2.45
C PRO A 181 -0.66 11.36 3.57
N VAL A 182 -0.88 10.09 3.28
CA VAL A 182 -0.60 8.97 4.19
C VAL A 182 0.73 8.35 3.78
N ARG A 183 1.79 8.61 4.55
CA ARG A 183 3.13 8.07 4.31
C ARG A 183 3.33 6.72 4.99
N PHE A 184 4.48 6.10 4.74
CA PHE A 184 4.91 4.82 5.32
C PHE A 184 4.05 3.63 4.91
N LEU A 185 3.46 3.71 3.72
CA LEU A 185 2.78 2.59 3.09
C LEU A 185 3.81 1.48 2.85
N ASN A 186 3.59 0.35 3.48
CA ASN A 186 4.50 -0.79 3.47
C ASN A 186 3.84 -1.95 2.71
N GLU A 187 3.76 -3.13 3.31
CA GLU A 187 3.14 -4.30 2.69
C GLU A 187 1.70 -4.03 2.25
N LEU A 188 1.32 -4.61 1.10
CA LEU A 188 0.06 -4.33 0.40
C LEU A 188 -0.69 -5.62 0.11
N GLU A 189 -2.02 -5.55 0.13
CA GLU A 189 -2.87 -6.62 -0.39
C GLU A 189 -4.13 -6.09 -1.08
N TYR A 190 -4.53 -6.68 -2.22
CA TYR A 190 -5.74 -6.29 -2.94
C TYR A 190 -6.96 -7.10 -2.49
N VAL A 191 -7.84 -6.46 -1.73
CA VAL A 191 -8.97 -7.11 -1.05
C VAL A 191 -10.28 -6.55 -1.58
N ARG A 192 -11.03 -7.35 -2.34
CA ARG A 192 -12.39 -7.03 -2.84
C ARG A 192 -12.49 -5.63 -3.49
N GLY A 193 -11.53 -5.28 -4.34
CA GLY A 193 -11.54 -4.01 -5.07
C GLY A 193 -10.90 -2.83 -4.32
N GLU A 194 -10.30 -3.07 -3.16
CA GLU A 194 -9.59 -2.08 -2.35
C GLU A 194 -8.14 -2.49 -2.15
N ILE A 195 -7.25 -1.51 -1.99
CA ILE A 195 -5.85 -1.78 -1.61
C ILE A 195 -5.78 -1.66 -0.09
N TYR A 196 -5.38 -2.73 0.57
CA TYR A 196 -5.03 -2.73 1.98
C TYR A 196 -3.54 -2.46 2.07
N ALA A 197 -3.12 -1.61 3.01
CA ALA A 197 -1.71 -1.29 3.20
C ALA A 197 -1.37 -1.27 4.69
N ASN A 198 -0.32 -1.97 5.09
CA ASN A 198 0.34 -1.71 6.36
C ASN A 198 0.87 -0.28 6.36
N VAL A 199 0.71 0.42 7.49
CA VAL A 199 1.41 1.69 7.73
C VAL A 199 2.54 1.44 8.72
N TRP A 200 3.79 1.49 8.23
CA TRP A 200 4.95 1.06 8.98
C TRP A 200 5.13 1.84 10.30
N GLN A 201 5.56 1.13 11.34
CA GLN A 201 5.60 1.57 12.75
C GLN A 201 4.25 1.82 13.43
N THR A 202 3.14 1.46 12.81
CA THR A 202 1.81 1.50 13.45
C THR A 202 1.21 0.10 13.53
N GLU A 203 0.20 -0.08 14.38
CA GLU A 203 -0.63 -1.28 14.41
C GLU A 203 -1.88 -1.12 13.52
N CYS A 204 -1.74 -0.43 12.37
CA CYS A 204 -2.85 -0.03 11.54
C CYS A 204 -2.71 -0.44 10.07
N LEU A 205 -3.85 -0.79 9.46
CA LEU A 205 -3.98 -0.94 8.02
C LEU A 205 -4.85 0.16 7.43
N ALA A 206 -4.42 0.75 6.32
CA ALA A 206 -5.23 1.65 5.52
C ALA A 206 -6.02 0.84 4.48
N ARG A 207 -7.33 1.09 4.35
CA ARG A 207 -8.16 0.63 3.22
C ARG A 207 -8.26 1.74 2.20
N ILE A 208 -7.74 1.53 1.01
CA ILE A 208 -7.49 2.58 0.03
C ILE A 208 -8.30 2.30 -1.24
N SER A 209 -8.97 3.32 -1.75
CA SER A 209 -9.62 3.27 -3.05
C SER A 209 -8.56 3.28 -4.18
N PRO A 210 -8.45 2.24 -5.02
CA PRO A 210 -7.52 2.22 -6.14
C PRO A 210 -7.88 3.23 -7.24
N ARG A 211 -9.10 3.76 -7.22
CA ARG A 211 -9.56 4.78 -8.17
C ARG A 211 -9.10 6.18 -7.78
N THR A 212 -9.12 6.51 -6.49
CA THR A 212 -8.99 7.89 -6.02
C THR A 212 -7.83 8.12 -5.06
N GLY A 213 -7.21 7.08 -4.52
CA GLY A 213 -6.18 7.19 -3.46
C GLY A 213 -6.76 7.58 -2.10
N ARG A 214 -8.08 7.75 -2.00
CA ARG A 214 -8.73 8.08 -0.73
C ARG A 214 -8.72 6.88 0.21
N VAL A 215 -8.38 7.13 1.47
CA VAL A 215 -8.59 6.17 2.55
C VAL A 215 -10.09 6.04 2.81
N LEU A 216 -10.62 4.84 2.59
CA LEU A 216 -12.02 4.46 2.81
C LEU A 216 -12.27 4.06 4.27
N GLY A 217 -11.24 3.55 4.92
CA GLY A 217 -11.31 3.16 6.32
C GLY A 217 -9.95 2.80 6.89
N TRP A 218 -9.90 2.73 8.21
CA TRP A 218 -8.74 2.31 8.98
C TRP A 218 -9.08 1.04 9.74
N ILE A 219 -8.15 0.10 9.76
CA ILE A 219 -8.24 -1.12 10.57
C ILE A 219 -7.21 -1.01 11.68
N ASP A 220 -7.69 -0.92 12.91
CA ASP A 220 -6.87 -0.86 14.12
C ASP A 220 -6.67 -2.28 14.66
N LEU A 221 -5.44 -2.76 14.56
CA LEU A 221 -4.98 -4.08 14.96
C LEU A 221 -4.22 -4.07 16.29
N THR A 222 -4.35 -2.99 17.07
CA THR A 222 -3.75 -2.89 18.39
C THR A 222 -4.10 -4.10 19.24
N GLY A 223 -3.09 -4.68 19.89
CA GLY A 223 -3.26 -5.79 20.83
C GLY A 223 -3.38 -7.18 20.21
N LEU A 224 -3.05 -7.35 18.91
CA LEU A 224 -3.02 -8.68 18.28
C LEU A 224 -2.08 -9.65 19.00
N LEU A 225 -0.87 -9.18 19.35
CA LEU A 225 0.09 -9.96 20.15
C LEU A 225 -0.18 -9.75 21.64
N SER A 226 -0.29 -10.86 22.38
CA SER A 226 -0.35 -10.81 23.84
C SER A 226 1.04 -10.51 24.44
N PRO A 227 1.15 -10.15 25.73
CA PRO A 227 2.44 -10.02 26.41
C PRO A 227 3.31 -11.29 26.33
N GLU A 228 2.69 -12.47 26.36
CA GLU A 228 3.37 -13.76 26.25
C GLU A 228 3.96 -13.98 24.86
N ASP A 229 3.28 -13.51 23.80
CA ASP A 229 3.81 -13.58 22.43
C ASP A 229 5.08 -12.74 22.25
N ARG A 230 5.28 -11.76 23.14
CA ARG A 230 6.44 -10.86 23.17
C ARG A 230 7.53 -11.36 24.11
N ALA A 231 7.45 -12.60 24.61
CA ALA A 231 8.50 -13.22 25.40
C ALA A 231 9.80 -13.43 24.62
N ARG A 232 9.72 -13.49 23.28
CA ARG A 232 10.85 -13.40 22.35
C ARG A 232 10.83 -12.04 21.64
N PRO A 233 11.98 -11.56 21.15
CA PRO A 233 12.02 -10.35 20.34
C PRO A 233 11.08 -10.47 19.13
N VAL A 234 10.11 -9.57 19.06
CA VAL A 234 9.24 -9.35 17.90
C VAL A 234 9.49 -7.95 17.37
N ASP A 235 9.19 -7.72 16.09
CA ASP A 235 9.19 -6.40 15.48
C ASP A 235 7.75 -5.95 15.16
N VAL A 236 7.59 -5.04 14.21
CA VAL A 236 6.30 -4.42 13.86
C VAL A 236 5.37 -5.35 13.08
N LEU A 237 4.08 -5.02 13.11
CA LEU A 237 3.05 -5.53 12.20
C LEU A 237 3.47 -5.28 10.73
N ASN A 238 3.45 -6.33 9.91
CA ASN A 238 3.72 -6.27 8.47
C ASN A 238 3.40 -7.63 7.81
N GLY A 239 2.60 -7.62 6.74
CA GLY A 239 2.17 -8.82 6.03
C GLY A 239 0.66 -9.01 6.10
N ILE A 240 0.01 -8.97 4.93
CA ILE A 240 -1.43 -9.11 4.74
C ILE A 240 -1.62 -10.10 3.59
N ALA A 241 -2.46 -11.11 3.79
CA ALA A 241 -2.83 -12.02 2.71
C ALA A 241 -4.33 -12.26 2.68
N TYR A 242 -4.89 -12.46 1.50
CA TYR A 242 -6.32 -12.65 1.32
C TYR A 242 -6.66 -13.91 0.53
N ASP A 243 -7.51 -14.75 1.13
CA ASP A 243 -8.16 -15.87 0.45
C ASP A 243 -9.50 -15.41 -0.13
N ALA A 244 -9.50 -15.10 -1.43
CA ALA A 244 -10.70 -14.66 -2.13
C ALA A 244 -11.78 -15.76 -2.24
N GLU A 245 -11.42 -17.04 -2.24
CA GLU A 245 -12.38 -18.15 -2.35
C GLU A 245 -13.23 -18.30 -1.09
N ARG A 246 -12.62 -18.11 0.08
CA ARG A 246 -13.28 -18.31 1.38
C ARG A 246 -13.49 -17.03 2.18
N ASP A 247 -13.15 -15.89 1.60
CA ASP A 247 -13.22 -14.57 2.21
C ASP A 247 -12.46 -14.49 3.55
N ARG A 248 -11.21 -14.96 3.57
CA ARG A 248 -10.36 -14.96 4.79
C ARG A 248 -9.24 -13.94 4.65
N LEU A 249 -9.06 -13.13 5.69
CA LEU A 249 -7.99 -12.13 5.78
C LEU A 249 -6.97 -12.58 6.82
N PHE A 250 -5.72 -12.68 6.41
CA PHE A 250 -4.60 -13.06 7.26
C PHE A 250 -3.68 -11.88 7.51
N VAL A 251 -3.17 -11.76 8.73
CA VAL A 251 -2.18 -10.75 9.11
C VAL A 251 -1.11 -11.34 10.03
N THR A 252 0.11 -10.84 9.89
CA THR A 252 1.24 -11.20 10.77
C THR A 252 2.19 -10.00 10.93
N GLY A 253 3.41 -10.24 11.40
CA GLY A 253 4.43 -9.22 11.54
C GLY A 253 5.83 -9.81 11.52
N LYS A 254 6.83 -8.92 11.50
CA LYS A 254 8.22 -9.35 11.39
C LYS A 254 8.65 -9.97 12.71
N LEU A 255 9.15 -11.20 12.63
CA LEU A 255 9.53 -12.05 13.78
C LEU A 255 8.36 -12.44 14.67
N TRP A 256 7.11 -12.30 14.20
CA TRP A 256 5.95 -12.70 14.99
C TRP A 256 5.86 -14.23 15.07
N PRO A 257 5.55 -14.82 16.24
CA PRO A 257 5.39 -16.27 16.36
C PRO A 257 4.04 -16.77 15.83
N LYS A 258 3.16 -15.85 15.38
CA LYS A 258 1.77 -16.12 15.02
C LYS A 258 1.37 -15.40 13.75
N LEU A 259 0.47 -16.05 13.01
CA LEU A 259 -0.33 -15.46 11.96
C LEU A 259 -1.81 -15.56 12.35
N PHE A 260 -2.55 -14.49 12.11
CA PHE A 260 -3.94 -14.37 12.55
C PHE A 260 -4.85 -14.32 11.33
N GLU A 261 -5.86 -15.19 11.30
CA GLU A 261 -7.04 -14.97 10.47
C GLU A 261 -8.01 -14.08 11.24
N ILE A 262 -8.38 -12.95 10.62
CA ILE A 262 -9.21 -11.93 11.26
C ILE A 262 -10.46 -11.64 10.45
N ARG A 263 -11.52 -11.25 11.15
CA ARG A 263 -12.72 -10.64 10.56
C ARG A 263 -12.84 -9.20 11.02
N LEU A 264 -13.09 -8.29 10.08
CA LEU A 264 -13.24 -6.88 10.40
C LEU A 264 -14.56 -6.61 11.14
N LYS A 265 -14.49 -5.84 12.23
CA LYS A 265 -15.66 -5.38 12.99
C LYS A 265 -15.71 -3.87 12.93
N LYS A 266 -16.79 -3.31 12.38
CA LYS A 266 -16.98 -1.86 12.37
C LYS A 266 -17.07 -1.35 13.82
N LYS A 267 -16.21 -0.40 14.20
CA LYS A 267 -16.31 0.25 15.52
C LYS A 267 -17.44 1.26 15.48
N ALA A 268 -18.28 1.28 16.51
CA ALA A 268 -19.32 2.30 16.67
C ALA A 268 -18.67 3.59 17.19
N GLY A 269 -18.60 4.63 16.37
CA GLY A 269 -18.07 5.94 16.76
C GLY A 269 -17.58 6.75 15.58
N SER A 270 -17.92 8.04 15.55
CA SER A 270 -17.37 8.97 14.57
C SER A 270 -15.92 9.28 14.94
N SER A 271 -15.06 9.41 13.94
CA SER A 271 -13.65 9.77 14.00
C SER A 271 -13.32 11.15 14.60
N ARG A 272 -14.19 11.70 15.46
CA ARG A 272 -14.09 13.05 16.04
C ARG A 272 -13.53 13.07 17.46
N ASP A 273 -13.56 11.96 18.18
CA ASP A 273 -12.92 11.86 19.50
C ASP A 273 -11.50 11.32 19.38
N GLY A 274 -10.54 12.09 19.90
CA GLY A 274 -9.09 11.95 19.72
C GLY A 274 -8.46 10.75 20.40
N GLY A 275 -8.79 9.53 19.96
CA GLY A 275 -8.24 8.30 20.54
C GLY A 275 -7.95 7.18 19.54
N ILE A 276 -7.89 7.46 18.24
CA ILE A 276 -7.61 6.45 17.22
C ILE A 276 -6.14 6.55 16.84
N ARG A 277 -5.31 5.59 17.30
CA ARG A 277 -3.87 5.50 17.01
C ARG A 277 -3.55 5.61 15.52
N CYS A 278 -4.41 5.02 14.67
CA CYS A 278 -4.30 5.11 13.21
C CYS A 278 -4.48 6.51 12.60
N LEU A 279 -4.98 7.47 13.38
CA LEU A 279 -5.32 8.84 12.94
C LEU A 279 -4.58 9.94 13.74
N GLY A 280 -3.75 9.56 14.72
CA GLY A 280 -3.14 10.46 15.71
C GLY A 280 -1.67 10.81 15.47
N GLU A 281 -1.06 11.52 16.43
CA GLU A 281 0.34 12.00 16.45
C GLU A 281 1.41 10.88 16.36
N GLU A 282 1.04 9.60 16.38
CA GLU A 282 1.97 8.50 16.12
C GLU A 282 2.50 8.53 14.67
N MET A 283 1.71 9.04 13.72
CA MET A 283 2.18 9.29 12.34
C MET A 283 3.31 10.35 12.29
N SER A 284 3.33 11.33 13.22
CA SER A 284 4.43 12.30 13.33
C SER A 284 5.62 11.76 14.11
N HIS A 285 5.44 10.81 15.03
CA HIS A 285 6.54 10.16 15.75
C HIS A 285 7.25 9.10 14.91
N ALA A 286 6.53 8.38 14.04
CA ALA A 286 7.13 7.48 13.05
C ALA A 286 8.07 8.23 12.08
N ALA A 287 7.73 9.47 11.73
CA ALA A 287 8.57 10.33 10.91
C ALA A 287 9.89 10.74 11.59
N ASN A 288 9.90 10.93 12.92
CA ASN A 288 11.11 11.28 13.67
C ASN A 288 12.05 10.10 13.90
N ARG A 289 11.56 8.84 13.87
CA ARG A 289 12.40 7.64 13.99
C ARG A 289 13.17 7.28 12.72
N LEU A 290 13.00 8.02 11.64
CA LEU A 290 13.74 7.82 10.38
C LEU A 290 15.10 8.51 10.35
N SER A 291 15.30 9.60 11.10
CA SER A 291 16.62 10.25 11.19
C SER A 291 17.67 9.38 11.88
N ASP A 292 17.21 8.36 12.62
CA ASP A 292 18.08 7.38 13.27
C ASP A 292 18.38 6.19 12.34
N ARG A 293 17.65 6.03 11.23
CA ARG A 293 17.77 4.87 10.33
C ARG A 293 18.92 4.93 9.33
N GLU A 294 19.40 6.13 8.98
CA GLU A 294 20.67 6.27 8.24
C GLU A 294 21.89 5.84 9.10
N ARG A 295 21.71 5.68 10.42
CA ARG A 295 22.69 5.06 11.32
C ARG A 295 22.44 3.57 11.60
N ASP A 296 21.24 3.05 11.32
CA ASP A 296 20.80 1.73 11.80
C ASP A 296 20.81 0.60 10.76
N GLY A 297 21.46 0.80 9.62
CA GLY A 297 22.01 -0.34 8.86
C GLY A 297 22.92 -1.21 9.74
N ASP A 298 23.55 -0.61 10.76
CA ASP A 298 24.34 -1.32 11.77
C ASP A 298 23.52 -1.85 12.96
N HIS A 299 22.35 -1.27 13.31
CA HIS A 299 21.52 -1.79 14.42
C HIS A 299 20.72 -3.05 14.07
N LEU A 300 20.32 -3.25 12.81
CA LEU A 300 19.75 -4.53 12.37
C LEU A 300 20.81 -5.63 12.25
N ARG A 301 22.08 -5.29 11.97
CA ARG A 301 23.25 -6.21 12.04
C ARG A 301 23.66 -6.54 13.48
N ALA A 302 23.46 -5.62 14.43
CA ALA A 302 23.80 -5.85 15.83
C ALA A 302 22.76 -6.67 16.59
N ARG A 303 21.54 -6.81 16.05
CA ARG A 303 20.46 -7.63 16.63
C ARG A 303 20.35 -9.02 16.02
N PHE A 304 20.96 -9.28 14.85
CA PHE A 304 20.94 -10.57 14.16
C PHE A 304 22.20 -10.86 13.36
#